data_AF-A0A7W4HAQ5-F1
#
_entry.id   AF-A0A7W4HAQ5-F1
#
_cell.length_a   1.000
_cell.length_b   1.000
_cell.length_c   1.000
_cell.angle_alpha   90.00
_cell.angle_beta   90.00
_cell.angle_gamma   90.00
#
_symmetry.space_group_name_H-M   'P 1'
#
loop_
_entity.id
_entity.type
_entity.pdbx_description
1 polymer ?
#
loop_
_entity_poly.entity_id
_entity_poly.type
_entity_poly.pdbx_seq_one_letter_code
_entity_poly.pdbx_strand_id
1 'polypeptide(L)'
;MESLSNNNGENMEKKLDPRVESLAIPLARDYAEKNYPKMEDGTFQPAWRGVNGEKSLKNKSPEDLMAEGYSELAAHKSVIDIANESYENFPDYWKEQNRGGAEYLIGLMDERGADSLLGLNLDDEETRNEYGSLIHENWISRNEWVKDPNYGDPKLACSFSELSPEEQQKDIDQLGVLQKWISEQK
;
A
#
# COMPACT_ATOMS: atom_id res chain seq x y z
N MET A 1 -35.28 6.75 37.57
CA MET A 1 -35.46 7.41 36.27
C MET A 1 -34.08 7.79 35.79
N GLU A 2 -33.53 6.95 34.91
CA GLU A 2 -32.17 7.03 34.41
C GLU A 2 -32.03 8.18 33.41
N SER A 3 -30.83 8.76 33.37
CA SER A 3 -30.45 9.89 32.53
C SER A 3 -30.38 9.48 31.06
N LEU A 4 -31.06 10.22 30.18
CA LEU A 4 -30.80 10.18 28.75
C LEU A 4 -29.73 11.23 28.44
N SER A 5 -28.47 10.81 28.44
CA SER A 5 -27.39 11.56 27.81
C SER A 5 -27.44 11.25 26.32
N ASN A 6 -27.94 12.21 25.52
CA ASN A 6 -27.87 12.14 24.07
C ASN A 6 -26.40 12.29 23.63
N ASN A 7 -25.73 11.17 23.40
CA ASN A 7 -24.50 11.14 22.63
C ASN A 7 -24.83 11.39 21.15
N ASN A 8 -24.82 12.65 20.74
CA ASN A 8 -24.68 12.99 19.34
C ASN A 8 -23.24 12.66 18.94
N GLY A 9 -23.05 11.47 18.36
CA GLY A 9 -21.81 11.12 17.69
C GLY A 9 -21.60 12.09 16.53
N GLU A 10 -20.71 13.05 16.73
CA GLU A 10 -20.16 13.87 15.68
C GLU A 10 -19.47 12.91 14.70
N ASN A 11 -20.13 12.66 13.56
CA ASN A 11 -19.51 12.06 12.40
C ASN A 11 -18.60 13.15 11.81
N MET A 12 -17.47 13.41 12.48
CA MET A 12 -16.43 14.27 11.94
C MET A 12 -15.88 13.55 10.72
N GLU A 13 -16.24 14.02 9.52
CA GLU A 13 -15.45 13.74 8.31
C GLU A 13 -13.99 14.00 8.69
N LYS A 14 -13.18 12.93 8.76
CA LYS A 14 -11.73 13.07 8.90
C LYS A 14 -11.29 13.94 7.74
N LYS A 15 -10.88 15.17 8.03
CA LYS A 15 -10.29 16.04 7.03
C LYS A 15 -9.01 15.36 6.57
N LEU A 16 -9.08 14.74 5.39
CA LEU A 16 -7.94 14.04 4.80
C LEU A 16 -6.84 15.07 4.56
N ASP A 17 -5.64 14.77 5.06
CA ASP A 17 -4.46 15.59 4.80
C ASP A 17 -4.14 15.49 3.30
N PRO A 18 -4.16 16.58 2.53
CA PRO A 18 -3.92 16.53 1.09
C PRO A 18 -2.53 15.98 0.72
N ARG A 19 -1.56 16.02 1.65
CA ARG A 19 -0.24 15.41 1.47
C ARG A 19 -0.31 13.90 1.32
N VAL A 20 -1.27 13.26 1.98
CA VAL A 20 -1.44 11.79 1.97
C VAL A 20 -1.79 11.32 0.56
N GLU A 21 -2.78 11.92 -0.08
CA GLU A 21 -3.15 11.57 -1.47
C GLU A 21 -2.00 11.86 -2.44
N SER A 22 -1.35 13.02 -2.27
CA SER A 22 -0.23 13.42 -3.12
C SER A 22 0.94 12.44 -3.05
N LEU A 23 1.18 11.81 -1.90
CA LEU A 23 2.22 10.79 -1.72
C LEU A 23 1.74 9.37 -2.06
N ALA A 24 0.47 9.04 -1.85
CA ALA A 24 -0.08 7.71 -2.15
C ALA A 24 -0.01 7.36 -3.64
N ILE A 25 -0.20 8.34 -4.53
CA ILE A 25 -0.10 8.16 -5.98
C ILE A 25 1.30 7.68 -6.41
N PRO A 26 2.40 8.39 -6.11
CA PRO A 26 3.73 7.94 -6.49
C PRO A 26 4.16 6.65 -5.77
N LEU A 27 3.66 6.35 -4.56
CA LEU A 27 3.89 5.05 -3.91
C LEU A 27 3.31 3.90 -4.72
N ALA A 28 2.04 3.99 -5.14
CA ALA A 28 1.40 2.98 -5.97
C ALA A 28 2.14 2.79 -7.31
N ARG A 29 2.58 3.92 -7.90
CA ARG A 29 3.28 3.89 -9.19
C ARG A 29 4.67 3.27 -9.09
N ASP A 30 5.47 3.66 -8.09
CA ASP A 30 6.81 3.10 -7.87
C ASP A 30 6.74 1.60 -7.60
N TYR A 31 5.77 1.16 -6.80
CA TYR A 31 5.53 -0.25 -6.56
C TYR A 31 5.31 -1.03 -7.86
N ALA A 32 4.45 -0.54 -8.75
CA ALA A 32 4.21 -1.19 -10.04
C ALA A 32 5.48 -1.22 -10.91
N GLU A 33 6.22 -0.10 -10.96
CA GLU A 33 7.44 0.03 -11.76
C GLU A 33 8.56 -0.92 -11.36
N LYS A 34 8.67 -1.24 -10.07
CA LYS A 34 9.73 -2.11 -9.54
C LYS A 34 9.32 -3.59 -9.46
N ASN A 35 8.03 -3.87 -9.30
CA ASN A 35 7.56 -5.22 -8.99
C ASN A 35 6.89 -5.93 -10.18
N TYR A 36 6.56 -5.22 -11.26
CA TYR A 36 5.92 -5.82 -12.44
C TYR A 36 6.77 -5.68 -13.71
N PRO A 37 6.95 -6.78 -14.49
CA PRO A 37 7.66 -6.70 -15.75
C PRO A 37 6.94 -5.80 -16.76
N LYS A 38 7.70 -5.00 -17.50
CA LYS A 38 7.17 -4.21 -18.62
C LYS A 38 7.07 -5.04 -19.89
N MET A 39 6.00 -4.82 -20.63
CA MET A 39 5.75 -5.31 -21.99
C MET A 39 6.37 -4.38 -23.03
N GLU A 40 6.46 -4.84 -24.28
CA GLU A 40 7.07 -4.09 -25.39
C GLU A 40 6.34 -2.76 -25.70
N ASP A 41 5.03 -2.71 -25.45
CA ASP A 41 4.20 -1.51 -25.63
C ASP A 41 4.29 -0.51 -24.47
N GLY A 42 5.09 -0.83 -23.44
CA GLY A 42 5.28 0.00 -22.25
C GLY A 42 4.26 -0.21 -21.14
N THR A 43 3.25 -1.08 -21.32
CA THR A 43 2.38 -1.53 -20.24
C THR A 43 3.10 -2.54 -19.35
N PHE A 44 2.54 -2.90 -18.20
CA PHE A 44 3.05 -3.98 -17.36
C PHE A 44 2.35 -5.30 -17.68
N GLN A 45 3.00 -6.42 -17.38
CA GLN A 45 2.29 -7.69 -17.26
C GLN A 45 1.16 -7.55 -16.23
N PRO A 46 -0.08 -7.96 -16.56
CA PRO A 46 -1.21 -7.77 -15.66
C PRO A 46 -1.00 -8.40 -14.29
N ALA A 47 -1.32 -7.65 -13.24
CA ALA A 47 -1.26 -8.09 -11.85
C ALA A 47 -2.67 -8.13 -11.26
N TRP A 48 -3.47 -9.12 -11.66
CA TRP A 48 -4.86 -9.23 -11.21
C TRP A 48 -4.98 -9.47 -9.70
N ARG A 49 -5.83 -8.68 -9.04
CA ARG A 49 -6.17 -8.78 -7.62
C ARG A 49 -7.66 -8.65 -7.42
N GLY A 50 -8.20 -9.30 -6.39
CA GLY A 50 -9.57 -9.03 -5.94
C GLY A 50 -9.74 -7.56 -5.56
N VAL A 51 -10.84 -6.94 -5.96
CA VAL A 51 -11.08 -5.51 -5.71
C VAL A 51 -11.14 -5.15 -4.22
N ASN A 52 -11.50 -6.12 -3.35
CA ASN A 52 -11.52 -5.96 -1.89
C ASN A 52 -10.39 -6.74 -1.20
N GLY A 53 -9.31 -7.07 -1.92
CA GLY A 53 -8.20 -7.84 -1.37
C GLY A 53 -8.42 -9.34 -1.31
N GLU A 54 -9.43 -9.88 -2.02
CA GLU A 54 -9.74 -11.30 -2.04
C GLU A 54 -8.57 -12.10 -2.66
N LYS A 55 -7.84 -12.84 -1.82
CA LYS A 55 -6.67 -13.61 -2.28
C LYS A 55 -7.03 -14.77 -3.21
N SER A 56 -8.22 -15.33 -3.08
CA SER A 56 -8.73 -16.37 -3.99
C SER A 56 -8.85 -15.89 -5.44
N LEU A 57 -8.87 -14.57 -5.65
CA LEU A 57 -8.91 -13.94 -6.96
C LEU A 57 -7.53 -13.48 -7.44
N LYS A 58 -6.46 -13.67 -6.65
CA LYS A 58 -5.10 -13.29 -7.02
C LYS A 58 -4.70 -14.02 -8.31
N ASN A 59 -4.23 -13.25 -9.29
CA ASN A 59 -3.80 -13.70 -10.62
C ASN A 59 -4.90 -14.34 -11.48
N LYS A 60 -6.19 -14.15 -11.14
CA LYS A 60 -7.30 -14.52 -12.01
C LYS A 60 -7.75 -13.32 -12.83
N SER A 61 -7.67 -13.41 -14.14
CA SER A 61 -8.19 -12.35 -15.02
C SER A 61 -9.72 -12.38 -15.07
N PRO A 62 -10.38 -11.34 -15.62
CA PRO A 62 -11.81 -11.39 -15.91
C PRO A 62 -12.19 -12.62 -16.76
N GLU A 63 -11.37 -13.01 -17.73
CA GLU A 63 -11.58 -14.19 -18.56
C GLU A 63 -11.54 -15.50 -17.76
N ASP A 64 -10.60 -15.63 -16.82
CA ASP A 64 -10.55 -16.78 -15.92
C ASP A 64 -11.83 -16.89 -15.09
N LEU A 65 -12.33 -15.77 -14.55
CA LEU A 65 -13.57 -15.75 -13.77
C LEU A 65 -14.80 -16.06 -14.63
N MET A 66 -14.85 -15.59 -15.87
CA MET A 66 -15.92 -15.96 -16.80
C MET A 66 -15.90 -17.46 -17.11
N ALA A 67 -14.72 -18.07 -17.25
CA ALA A 67 -14.58 -19.51 -17.39
C ALA A 67 -15.03 -20.29 -16.14
N GLU A 68 -14.91 -19.67 -14.95
CA GLU A 68 -15.44 -20.18 -13.68
C GLU A 68 -16.95 -19.93 -13.49
N GLY A 69 -17.63 -19.31 -14.47
CA GLY A 69 -19.08 -19.13 -14.50
C GLY A 69 -19.57 -17.76 -14.00
N TYR A 70 -18.68 -16.80 -13.79
CA TYR A 70 -19.08 -15.42 -13.52
C TYR A 70 -19.69 -14.81 -14.79
N SER A 71 -20.72 -13.97 -14.63
CA SER A 71 -21.12 -13.08 -15.72
C SER A 71 -19.98 -12.11 -16.05
N GLU A 72 -19.89 -11.65 -17.30
CA GLU A 72 -18.86 -10.68 -17.74
C GLU A 72 -18.80 -9.44 -16.83
N LEU A 73 -19.95 -8.88 -16.46
CA LEU A 73 -20.03 -7.73 -15.55
C LEU A 73 -19.48 -8.06 -14.15
N ALA A 74 -19.78 -9.25 -13.63
CA ALA A 74 -19.30 -9.67 -12.32
C ALA A 74 -17.78 -9.89 -12.35
N ALA A 75 -17.26 -10.58 -13.37
CA ALA A 75 -15.84 -10.84 -13.54
C ALA A 75 -15.01 -9.55 -13.54
N HIS A 76 -15.39 -8.57 -14.37
CA HIS A 76 -14.69 -7.28 -14.44
C HIS A 76 -14.82 -6.43 -13.17
N LYS A 77 -15.89 -6.62 -12.38
CA LYS A 77 -16.06 -5.92 -11.09
C LYS A 77 -15.39 -6.63 -9.93
N SER A 78 -15.00 -7.89 -10.08
CA SER A 78 -14.39 -8.69 -9.02
C SER A 78 -12.89 -8.52 -8.93
N VAL A 79 -12.22 -8.15 -10.02
CA VAL A 79 -10.76 -7.99 -10.06
C VAL A 79 -10.31 -6.66 -10.66
N ILE A 80 -9.11 -6.25 -10.28
CA ILE A 80 -8.40 -5.08 -10.81
C ILE A 80 -6.98 -5.49 -11.21
N ASP A 81 -6.48 -4.95 -12.31
CA ASP A 81 -5.07 -5.00 -12.66
C ASP A 81 -4.32 -3.85 -11.97
N ILE A 82 -3.77 -4.12 -10.79
CA ILE A 82 -3.09 -3.09 -9.98
C ILE A 82 -1.78 -2.58 -10.59
N ALA A 83 -1.24 -3.26 -11.60
CA ALA A 83 -0.02 -2.83 -12.27
C ALA A 83 -0.30 -1.71 -13.28
N ASN A 84 -1.40 -1.83 -14.02
CA ASN A 84 -1.73 -0.93 -15.13
C ASN A 84 -2.84 0.07 -14.83
N GLU A 85 -3.65 -0.16 -13.80
CA GLU A 85 -4.70 0.78 -13.44
C GLU A 85 -4.12 2.05 -12.80
N SER A 86 -4.76 3.18 -13.08
CA SER A 86 -4.43 4.46 -12.45
C SER A 86 -4.92 4.50 -11.01
N TYR A 87 -4.17 5.17 -10.13
CA TYR A 87 -4.52 5.28 -8.72
C TYR A 87 -5.93 5.85 -8.49
N GLU A 88 -6.38 6.79 -9.33
CA GLU A 88 -7.71 7.40 -9.26
C GLU A 88 -8.84 6.37 -9.42
N ASN A 89 -8.58 5.29 -10.16
CA ASN A 89 -9.53 4.20 -10.42
C ASN A 89 -9.34 2.99 -9.50
N PHE A 90 -8.38 3.03 -8.57
CA PHE A 90 -8.24 1.96 -7.59
C PHE A 90 -9.52 1.83 -6.74
N PRO A 91 -9.97 0.60 -6.45
CA PRO A 91 -10.97 0.33 -5.43
C PRO A 91 -10.52 0.87 -4.07
N ASP A 92 -11.49 1.19 -3.21
CA ASP A 92 -11.24 1.78 -1.90
C ASP A 92 -10.26 0.97 -1.06
N TYR A 93 -10.39 -0.36 -1.06
CA TYR A 93 -9.44 -1.25 -0.37
C TYR A 93 -7.98 -0.99 -0.78
N TRP A 94 -7.70 -0.91 -2.08
CA TRP A 94 -6.34 -0.69 -2.58
C TRP A 94 -5.88 0.77 -2.38
N LYS A 95 -6.79 1.74 -2.42
CA LYS A 95 -6.48 3.12 -2.04
C LYS A 95 -6.08 3.22 -0.58
N GLU A 96 -6.83 2.57 0.32
CA GLU A 96 -6.56 2.55 1.76
C GLU A 96 -5.19 1.95 2.10
N GLN A 97 -4.74 0.91 1.38
CA GLN A 97 -3.40 0.34 1.58
C GLN A 97 -2.29 1.36 1.32
N ASN A 98 -2.39 2.09 0.20
CA ASN A 98 -1.43 3.12 -0.19
C ASN A 98 -1.54 4.37 0.70
N ARG A 99 -2.78 4.80 1.02
CA ARG A 99 -3.03 5.91 1.96
C ARG A 99 -2.43 5.65 3.32
N GLY A 100 -2.63 4.47 3.90
CA GLY A 100 -2.07 4.19 5.22
C GLY A 100 -0.54 4.16 5.23
N GLY A 101 0.11 3.81 4.11
CA GLY A 101 1.57 3.95 3.95
C GLY A 101 1.98 5.41 3.90
N ALA A 102 1.30 6.21 3.07
CA ALA A 102 1.53 7.64 2.96
C ALA A 102 1.28 8.39 4.29
N GLU A 103 0.20 8.07 5.00
CA GLU A 103 -0.12 8.62 6.32
C GLU A 103 1.01 8.39 7.32
N TYR A 104 1.55 7.18 7.34
CA TYR A 104 2.67 6.85 8.21
C TYR A 104 3.95 7.63 7.84
N LEU A 105 4.29 7.68 6.55
CA LEU A 105 5.46 8.40 6.07
C LEU A 105 5.37 9.92 6.30
N ILE A 106 4.18 10.51 6.11
CA ILE A 106 3.94 11.92 6.44
C ILE A 106 4.07 12.16 7.94
N GLY A 107 3.52 11.28 8.79
CA GLY A 107 3.71 11.36 10.24
C GLY A 107 5.18 11.27 10.65
N LEU A 108 5.94 10.37 10.02
CA LEU A 108 7.38 10.23 10.26
C LEU A 108 8.15 11.47 9.82
N MET A 109 7.76 12.08 8.70
CA MET A 109 8.32 13.36 8.24
C MET A 109 8.02 14.50 9.21
N ASP A 110 6.78 14.58 9.72
CA ASP A 110 6.39 15.59 10.70
C ASP A 110 7.15 15.41 12.03
N GLU A 111 7.45 14.17 12.43
CA GLU A 111 8.22 13.84 13.64
C GLU A 111 9.73 14.12 13.49
N ARG A 112 10.33 13.65 12.40
CA ARG A 112 11.80 13.63 12.21
C ARG A 112 12.33 14.83 11.41
N GLY A 113 11.44 15.52 10.70
CA GLY A 113 11.76 16.64 9.82
C GLY A 113 12.14 16.20 8.40
N ALA A 114 11.65 16.96 7.42
CA ALA A 114 11.86 16.67 6.00
C ALA A 114 13.34 16.65 5.57
N ASP A 115 14.17 17.57 6.07
CA ASP A 115 15.60 17.61 5.72
C ASP A 115 16.38 16.42 6.30
N SER A 116 15.97 15.91 7.47
CA SER A 116 16.54 14.68 8.06
C SER A 116 16.24 13.47 7.16
N LEU A 117 14.98 13.30 6.75
CA LEU A 117 14.58 12.18 5.89
C LEU A 117 15.21 12.28 4.49
N LEU A 118 15.33 13.48 3.94
CA LEU A 118 15.98 13.72 2.66
C LEU A 118 17.47 13.38 2.69
N GLY A 119 18.13 13.54 3.84
CA GLY A 119 19.55 13.25 4.04
C GLY A 119 19.88 11.78 4.31
N LEU A 120 18.89 10.89 4.45
CA LEU A 120 19.12 9.47 4.74
C LEU A 120 19.85 8.78 3.58
N ASN A 121 20.86 7.97 3.91
CA ASN A 121 21.50 7.05 2.98
C ASN A 121 20.77 5.70 3.00
N LEU A 122 19.96 5.41 1.98
CA LEU A 122 19.14 4.20 1.94
C LEU A 122 19.93 2.91 1.60
N ASP A 123 21.23 3.02 1.31
CA ASP A 123 22.15 1.90 1.16
C ASP A 123 22.85 1.53 2.47
N ASP A 124 22.78 2.40 3.49
CA ASP A 124 23.38 2.17 4.81
C ASP A 124 22.56 1.15 5.62
N GLU A 125 23.23 0.14 6.17
CA GLU A 125 22.57 -0.98 6.86
C GLU A 125 21.83 -0.54 8.13
N GLU A 126 22.39 0.39 8.90
CA GLU A 126 21.76 0.90 10.12
C GLU A 126 20.47 1.67 9.76
N THR A 127 20.55 2.56 8.78
CA THR A 127 19.41 3.31 8.24
C THR A 127 18.33 2.36 7.71
N ARG A 128 18.70 1.35 6.92
CA ARG A 128 17.75 0.37 6.39
C ARG A 128 17.05 -0.39 7.51
N ASN A 129 17.77 -0.83 8.53
CA ASN A 129 17.17 -1.57 9.63
C ASN A 129 16.23 -0.71 10.48
N GLU A 130 16.61 0.54 10.81
CA GLU A 130 15.74 1.43 11.60
C GLU A 130 14.45 1.73 10.83
N TYR A 131 14.56 2.31 9.64
CA TYR A 131 13.39 2.81 8.92
C TYR A 131 12.59 1.70 8.24
N GLY A 132 13.26 0.63 7.80
CA GLY A 132 12.60 -0.58 7.31
C GLY A 132 11.73 -1.22 8.39
N SER A 133 12.24 -1.33 9.63
CA SER A 133 11.45 -1.87 10.76
C SER A 133 10.23 -1.01 11.06
N LEU A 134 10.40 0.31 11.13
CA LEU A 134 9.32 1.27 11.35
C LEU A 134 8.17 1.13 10.33
N ILE A 135 8.53 1.05 9.04
CA ILE A 135 7.55 0.90 7.95
C ILE A 135 6.91 -0.48 7.99
N HIS A 136 7.70 -1.53 8.19
CA HIS A 136 7.20 -2.89 8.21
C HIS A 136 6.23 -3.14 9.38
N GLU A 137 6.58 -2.68 10.58
CA GLU A 137 5.71 -2.76 11.75
C GLU A 137 4.40 -1.99 11.54
N ASN A 138 4.47 -0.80 10.93
CA ASN A 138 3.26 -0.08 10.54
C ASN A 138 2.41 -0.88 9.56
N TRP A 139 3.02 -1.46 8.52
CA TRP A 139 2.31 -2.27 7.53
C TRP A 139 1.61 -3.48 8.18
N ILE A 140 2.30 -4.23 9.05
CA ILE A 140 1.73 -5.34 9.80
C ILE A 140 0.54 -4.86 10.64
N SER A 141 0.67 -3.74 11.36
CA SER A 141 -0.38 -3.23 12.25
C SER A 141 -1.69 -2.89 11.51
N ARG A 142 -1.59 -2.47 10.25
CA ARG A 142 -2.73 -2.20 9.36
C ARG A 142 -3.24 -3.46 8.66
N ASN A 143 -2.40 -4.49 8.56
CA ASN A 143 -2.66 -5.70 7.80
C ASN A 143 -2.59 -6.95 8.67
N GLU A 144 -3.26 -6.94 9.83
CA GLU A 144 -3.30 -8.07 10.78
C GLU A 144 -3.70 -9.41 10.12
N TRP A 145 -4.46 -9.36 9.02
CA TRP A 145 -4.78 -10.54 8.21
C TRP A 145 -3.55 -11.32 7.74
N VAL A 146 -2.37 -10.68 7.63
CA VAL A 146 -1.12 -11.32 7.21
C VAL A 146 -0.74 -12.48 8.13
N LYS A 147 -1.13 -12.40 9.41
CA LYS A 147 -0.84 -13.40 10.44
C LYS A 147 -1.70 -14.65 10.34
N ASP A 148 -2.81 -14.61 9.57
CA ASP A 148 -3.71 -15.76 9.45
C ASP A 148 -3.02 -16.91 8.69
N PRO A 149 -3.00 -18.15 9.22
CA PRO A 149 -2.30 -19.26 8.57
C PRO A 149 -3.02 -19.83 7.34
N ASN A 150 -4.33 -19.60 7.20
CA ASN A 150 -5.15 -20.15 6.12
C ASN A 150 -5.35 -19.13 4.99
N TYR A 151 -5.45 -17.85 5.36
CA TYR A 151 -5.80 -16.75 4.46
C TYR A 151 -4.72 -15.68 4.39
N GLY A 152 -3.75 -15.67 5.31
CA GLY A 152 -2.66 -14.71 5.41
C GLY A 152 -1.42 -15.10 4.60
N ASP A 153 -0.32 -14.42 4.85
CA ASP A 153 1.02 -14.85 4.45
C ASP A 153 1.95 -14.65 5.64
N PRO A 154 1.87 -15.54 6.66
CA PRO A 154 2.50 -15.32 7.95
C PRO A 154 4.03 -15.27 7.89
N LYS A 155 4.64 -15.60 6.74
CA LYS A 155 6.07 -15.40 6.50
C LYS A 155 6.45 -13.92 6.42
N LEU A 156 5.51 -13.06 6.06
CA LEU A 156 5.66 -11.61 6.06
C LEU A 156 5.32 -10.99 7.42
N ALA A 157 4.90 -11.80 8.41
CA ALA A 157 4.57 -11.35 9.75
C ALA A 157 5.77 -11.53 10.71
N CYS A 158 6.98 -11.23 10.24
CA CYS A 158 8.21 -11.31 11.00
C CYS A 158 8.84 -9.91 11.17
N SER A 159 10.02 -9.82 11.77
CA SER A 159 10.75 -8.55 11.81
C SER A 159 11.34 -8.20 10.43
N PHE A 160 11.56 -6.91 10.16
CA PHE A 160 12.17 -6.46 8.91
C PHE A 160 13.49 -7.19 8.59
N SER A 161 14.35 -7.40 9.59
CA SER A 161 15.62 -8.11 9.43
C SER A 161 15.49 -9.58 9.02
N GLU A 162 14.32 -10.19 9.24
CA GLU A 162 14.03 -11.59 8.89
C GLU A 162 13.35 -11.74 7.52
N LEU A 163 12.92 -10.63 6.91
CA LEU A 163 12.37 -10.61 5.55
C LEU A 163 13.44 -11.01 4.52
N SER A 164 12.98 -11.49 3.36
CA SER A 164 13.88 -11.65 2.22
C SER A 164 14.38 -10.28 1.74
N PRO A 165 15.54 -10.19 1.08
CA PRO A 165 16.06 -8.93 0.56
C PRO A 165 15.06 -8.18 -0.34
N GLU A 166 14.27 -8.92 -1.13
CA GLU A 166 13.24 -8.37 -2.01
C GLU A 166 12.08 -7.75 -1.22
N GLU A 167 11.64 -8.39 -0.13
CA GLU A 167 10.58 -7.83 0.72
C GLU A 167 11.09 -6.64 1.55
N GLN A 168 12.33 -6.70 2.05
CA GLN A 168 12.97 -5.54 2.69
C GLN A 168 13.04 -4.35 1.74
N GLN A 169 13.40 -4.59 0.47
CA GLN A 169 13.55 -3.51 -0.49
C GLN A 169 12.23 -2.77 -0.74
N LYS A 170 11.08 -3.45 -0.67
CA LYS A 170 9.77 -2.79 -0.82
C LYS A 170 9.50 -1.76 0.29
N ASP A 171 9.92 -2.04 1.53
CA ASP A 171 9.78 -1.08 2.63
C ASP A 171 10.75 0.10 2.45
N ILE A 172 11.99 -0.16 2.02
CA ILE A 172 12.97 0.91 1.74
C ILE A 172 12.59 1.77 0.54
N ASP A 173 11.99 1.17 -0.49
CA ASP A 173 11.52 1.89 -1.67
C ASP A 173 10.50 2.97 -1.32
N GLN A 174 9.66 2.74 -0.30
CA GLN A 174 8.73 3.76 0.19
C GLN A 174 9.44 5.01 0.73
N LEU A 175 10.60 4.87 1.38
CA LEU A 175 11.44 6.01 1.80
C LEU A 175 12.03 6.73 0.59
N GLY A 176 12.49 5.99 -0.42
CA GLY A 176 13.00 6.58 -1.66
C GLY A 176 11.94 7.42 -2.37
N VAL A 177 10.69 6.94 -2.40
CA VAL A 177 9.55 7.70 -2.91
C VAL A 177 9.31 8.95 -2.06
N LEU A 178 9.33 8.83 -0.73
CA LEU A 178 9.18 9.98 0.17
C LEU A 178 10.27 11.04 -0.07
N GLN A 179 11.55 10.64 -0.17
CA GLN A 179 12.67 11.55 -0.44
C GLN A 179 12.48 12.32 -1.75
N LYS A 180 12.04 11.62 -2.81
CA LYS A 180 11.70 12.24 -4.08
C LYS A 180 10.53 13.21 -3.94
N TRP A 181 9.45 12.77 -3.29
CA TRP A 181 8.26 13.59 -3.07
C TRP A 181 8.59 14.88 -2.31
N ILE A 182 9.37 14.80 -1.22
CA ILE A 182 9.86 15.95 -0.43
C ILE A 182 10.65 16.93 -1.32
N SER A 183 11.52 16.41 -2.18
CA SER A 183 12.35 17.22 -3.08
C SER A 183 11.51 18.00 -4.10
N GLU A 184 10.39 17.44 -4.53
CA GLU A 184 9.47 18.04 -5.50
C GLU A 184 8.51 19.06 -4.87
N GLN A 185 8.40 19.13 -3.54
CA GLN A 185 7.58 20.14 -2.85
C GLN A 185 8.28 21.50 -2.67
N LYS A 186 9.57 21.61 -3.02
CA LYS A 186 10.42 22.80 -2.79
C LYS A 186 10.30 23.84 -3.91
#